data_AF-A0A7S3TL51-F1
#
_entry.id   AF-A0A7S3TL51-F1
#
_cell.length_a   1.000
_cell.length_b   1.000
_cell.length_c   1.000
_cell.angle_alpha   90.00
_cell.angle_beta   90.00
_cell.angle_gamma   90.00
#
_symmetry.space_group_name_H-M   'P 1'
#
loop_
_entity.id
_entity.type
_entity.pdbx_description
1 polymer ?
#
loop_
_entity_poly.entity_id
_entity_poly.type
_entity_poly.pdbx_seq_one_letter_code
_entity_poly.pdbx_strand_id
1 'polypeptide(L)'
;QKSLRHELRPLEEAASLSTAGVTEELDGLSSELETVERELNDPVYGTTPGDCFCQKMEPWRASATLKVNALRQKVSDMLSGLESLYTYFGEVYDPTDAEALLTRVNAFAVSFCKACRDNERADHMRKKQVEAKAAAAQRAAKQGASNVIAKPKRPAAGRAMGNIQNSLRRGEFEMMKQLQSQMSAELQAKMQARRQGIFGAQ
;
A
#
# COMPACT_ATOMS: atom_id res chain seq x y z
N GLN A 1 -21.60 -7.43 8.78
CA GLN A 1 -20.44 -6.79 9.45
C GLN A 1 -19.68 -6.01 8.39
N LYS A 2 -19.52 -4.69 8.54
CA LYS A 2 -18.61 -3.93 7.66
C LYS A 2 -17.19 -4.39 7.98
N SER A 3 -16.36 -4.61 6.96
CA SER A 3 -14.95 -4.95 7.17
C SER A 3 -14.25 -3.73 7.76
N LEU A 4 -13.39 -3.93 8.76
CA LEU A 4 -12.56 -2.88 9.38
C LEU A 4 -11.86 -2.00 8.33
N ARG A 5 -11.45 -2.59 7.19
CA ARG A 5 -10.86 -1.87 6.06
C ARG A 5 -11.77 -0.80 5.46
N HIS A 6 -13.08 -1.04 5.40
CA HIS A 6 -14.03 -0.09 4.85
C HIS A 6 -14.30 1.06 5.81
N GLU A 7 -14.29 0.80 7.12
CA GLU A 7 -14.49 1.82 8.15
C GLU A 7 -13.26 2.72 8.28
N LEU A 8 -12.06 2.16 8.10
CA LEU A 8 -10.80 2.89 8.19
C LEU A 8 -10.29 3.42 6.83
N ARG A 9 -11.09 3.36 5.75
CA ARG A 9 -10.66 3.94 4.46
C ARG A 9 -10.30 5.42 4.55
N PRO A 10 -11.09 6.29 5.22
CA PRO A 10 -10.73 7.71 5.34
C PRO A 10 -9.41 7.96 6.07
N LEU A 11 -8.97 7.00 6.89
CA LEU A 11 -7.70 7.07 7.61
C LEU A 11 -6.50 6.97 6.69
N GLU A 12 -6.62 6.23 5.58
CA GLU A 12 -5.55 6.11 4.58
C GLU A 12 -5.25 7.47 3.94
N GLU A 13 -6.29 8.21 3.59
CA GLU A 13 -6.17 9.57 3.06
C GLU A 13 -5.67 10.54 4.14
N ALA A 14 -6.26 10.49 5.34
CA ALA A 14 -5.88 11.37 6.44
C ALA A 14 -4.42 11.19 6.89
N ALA A 15 -3.90 9.95 6.90
CA ALA A 15 -2.52 9.67 7.26
C ALA A 15 -1.48 10.19 6.24
N SER A 16 -1.92 10.60 5.05
CA SER A 16 -1.05 11.16 4.01
C SER A 16 -1.06 12.69 3.95
N LEU A 17 -1.98 13.33 4.67
CA LEU A 17 -2.09 14.79 4.73
C LEU A 17 -1.11 15.35 5.76
N SER A 18 -0.63 16.57 5.51
CA SER A 18 0.15 17.34 6.49
C SER A 18 -0.73 18.42 7.11
N THR A 19 -0.97 18.35 8.41
CA THR A 19 -1.69 19.39 9.15
C THR A 19 -0.94 20.71 9.11
N ALA A 20 0.39 20.68 9.23
CA ALA A 20 1.24 21.86 9.07
C ALA A 20 1.05 22.53 7.69
N GLY A 21 1.06 21.74 6.61
CA GLY A 21 0.79 22.24 5.27
C GLY A 21 -0.61 22.85 5.13
N VAL A 22 -1.63 22.20 5.69
CA VAL A 22 -3.01 22.73 5.69
C VAL A 22 -3.11 24.06 6.44
N THR A 23 -2.43 24.20 7.59
CA THR A 23 -2.41 25.46 8.33
C THR A 23 -1.66 26.56 7.58
N GLU A 24 -0.53 26.22 6.95
CA GLU A 24 0.26 27.17 6.16
C GLU A 24 -0.53 27.68 4.95
N GLU A 25 -1.21 26.79 4.22
CA GLU A 25 -2.07 27.18 3.09
C GLU A 25 -3.23 28.09 3.54
N LEU A 26 -3.83 27.82 4.69
CA LEU A 26 -4.90 28.65 5.24
C LEU A 26 -4.40 30.04 5.66
N ASP A 27 -3.22 30.12 6.25
CA ASP A 27 -2.60 31.39 6.62
C ASP A 27 -2.20 32.18 5.36
N GLY A 28 -1.69 31.51 4.33
CA GLY A 28 -1.45 32.09 3.01
C GLY A 28 -2.71 32.71 2.40
N LEU A 29 -3.82 31.96 2.36
CA LEU A 29 -5.12 32.46 1.88
C LEU A 29 -5.62 33.66 2.68
N SER A 30 -5.39 33.67 3.99
CA SER A 30 -5.79 34.77 4.87
C SER A 30 -4.97 36.04 4.55
N SER A 31 -3.65 35.90 4.38
CA SER A 31 -2.74 36.98 3.99
C SER A 31 -3.05 37.57 2.61
N GLU A 32 -3.38 36.72 1.63
CA GLU A 32 -3.82 37.16 0.30
C GLU A 32 -5.11 37.98 0.38
N LEU A 33 -6.07 37.53 1.20
CA LEU A 33 -7.33 38.25 1.41
C LEU A 33 -7.13 39.60 2.11
N GLU A 34 -6.22 39.68 3.08
CA GLU A 34 -5.81 40.94 3.72
C GLU A 34 -5.13 41.88 2.72
N THR A 35 -4.40 41.34 1.75
CA THR A 35 -3.78 42.14 0.68
C THR A 35 -4.84 42.74 -0.24
N VAL A 36 -5.85 41.95 -0.62
CA VAL A 36 -6.99 42.48 -1.39
C VAL A 36 -7.76 43.54 -0.60
N GLU A 37 -7.93 43.35 0.71
CA GLU A 37 -8.53 44.38 1.56
C GLU A 37 -7.73 45.69 1.57
N ARG A 38 -6.39 45.61 1.62
CA ARG A 38 -5.54 46.79 1.55
C ARG A 38 -5.68 47.50 0.20
N GLU A 39 -5.69 46.76 -0.90
CA GLU A 39 -5.89 47.33 -2.25
C GLU A 39 -7.28 47.97 -2.41
N LEU A 40 -8.33 47.34 -1.87
CA LEU A 40 -9.69 47.91 -1.88
C LEU A 40 -9.82 49.23 -1.12
N ASN A 41 -9.01 49.41 -0.08
CA ASN A 41 -8.97 50.64 0.71
C ASN A 41 -7.99 51.67 0.17
N ASP A 42 -7.24 51.36 -0.89
CA ASP A 42 -6.30 52.29 -1.50
C ASP A 42 -7.07 53.35 -2.32
N PRO A 43 -6.88 54.66 -2.03
CA PRO A 43 -7.60 55.74 -2.70
C PRO A 43 -7.30 55.86 -4.20
N VAL A 44 -6.32 55.13 -4.74
CA VAL A 44 -6.03 55.08 -6.17
C VAL A 44 -7.18 54.41 -6.96
N TYR A 45 -7.85 53.41 -6.37
CA TYR A 45 -8.90 52.65 -7.06
C TYR A 45 -10.28 53.31 -6.97
N GLY A 46 -11.11 53.15 -8.01
CA GLY A 46 -12.49 53.66 -8.04
C GLY A 46 -12.61 55.17 -8.33
N THR A 47 -11.51 55.87 -8.54
CA THR A 47 -11.48 57.32 -8.88
C THR A 47 -11.58 57.59 -10.38
N THR A 48 -11.21 56.61 -11.22
CA THR A 48 -11.19 56.76 -12.68
C THR A 48 -12.55 56.41 -13.29
N PRO A 49 -13.12 57.24 -14.18
CA PRO A 49 -14.37 56.91 -14.87
C PRO A 49 -14.26 55.60 -15.66
N GLY A 50 -15.13 54.63 -15.36
CA GLY A 50 -15.12 53.29 -15.96
C GLY A 50 -14.39 52.22 -15.13
N ASP A 51 -13.70 52.61 -14.06
CA ASP A 51 -13.15 51.65 -13.11
C ASP A 51 -14.28 50.99 -12.29
N CYS A 52 -14.39 49.68 -12.42
CA CYS A 52 -15.37 48.85 -11.71
C CYS A 52 -14.72 47.96 -10.64
N PHE A 53 -13.43 48.16 -10.34
CA PHE A 53 -12.67 47.31 -9.41
C PHE A 53 -13.35 47.20 -8.06
N CYS A 54 -13.55 48.32 -7.34
CA CYS A 54 -14.17 48.30 -6.01
C CYS A 54 -15.58 47.70 -6.05
N GLN A 55 -16.38 48.06 -7.07
CA GLN A 55 -17.74 47.54 -7.26
C GLN A 55 -17.79 46.02 -7.37
N LYS A 56 -16.79 45.38 -8.00
CA LYS A 56 -16.73 43.93 -8.19
C LYS A 56 -16.01 43.22 -7.05
N MET A 57 -14.97 43.83 -6.52
CA MET A 57 -14.09 43.22 -5.53
C MET A 57 -14.68 43.27 -4.12
N GLU A 58 -15.49 44.27 -3.75
CA GLU A 58 -16.14 44.31 -2.43
C GLU A 58 -17.09 43.11 -2.19
N PRO A 59 -18.06 42.79 -3.07
CA PRO A 59 -18.92 41.62 -2.88
C PRO A 59 -18.14 40.30 -2.92
N TRP A 60 -17.12 40.23 -3.78
CA TRP A 60 -16.27 39.06 -3.87
C TRP A 60 -15.48 38.85 -2.57
N ARG A 61 -14.85 39.90 -2.03
CA ARG A 61 -14.08 39.87 -0.78
C ARG A 61 -14.98 39.44 0.38
N ALA A 62 -16.19 39.99 0.49
CA ALA A 62 -17.13 39.60 1.53
C ALA A 62 -17.46 38.09 1.46
N SER A 63 -17.72 37.57 0.25
CA SER A 63 -17.95 36.14 0.02
C SER A 63 -16.73 35.28 0.33
N ALA A 64 -15.53 35.71 -0.08
CA ALA A 64 -14.28 35.02 0.19
C ALA A 64 -13.97 34.97 1.69
N THR A 65 -14.17 36.06 2.41
CA THR A 65 -13.99 36.15 3.88
C THR A 65 -14.84 35.12 4.61
N LEU A 66 -16.12 34.99 4.24
CA LEU A 66 -17.01 34.00 4.83
C LEU A 66 -16.51 32.56 4.59
N LYS A 67 -15.99 32.27 3.39
CA LYS A 67 -15.45 30.95 3.06
C LYS A 67 -14.15 30.64 3.81
N VAL A 68 -13.23 31.60 3.90
CA VAL A 68 -11.97 31.46 4.65
C VAL A 68 -12.27 31.25 6.14
N ASN A 69 -13.22 31.99 6.72
CA ASN A 69 -13.62 31.79 8.11
C ASN A 69 -14.25 30.41 8.35
N ALA A 70 -15.10 29.95 7.43
CA ALA A 70 -15.67 28.61 7.51
C ALA A 70 -14.58 27.51 7.38
N LEU A 71 -13.56 27.73 6.54
CA LEU A 71 -12.44 26.82 6.40
C LEU A 71 -11.58 26.80 7.67
N ARG A 72 -11.30 27.97 8.25
CA ARG A 72 -10.58 28.13 9.51
C ARG A 72 -11.25 27.39 10.67
N GLN A 73 -12.59 27.47 10.76
CA GLN A 73 -13.33 26.69 11.75
C GLN A 73 -13.14 25.19 11.54
N LYS A 74 -13.24 24.69 10.30
CA LYS A 74 -13.03 23.26 10.00
C LYS A 74 -11.62 22.78 10.33
N VAL A 75 -10.60 23.59 10.05
CA VAL A 75 -9.21 23.27 10.41
C VAL A 75 -9.05 23.24 11.93
N SER A 76 -9.65 24.19 12.65
CA SER A 76 -9.63 24.18 14.11
C SER A 76 -10.33 22.95 14.70
N ASP A 77 -11.50 22.57 14.17
CA ASP A 77 -12.23 21.38 14.60
C ASP A 77 -11.42 20.09 14.32
N MET A 78 -10.75 20.04 13.16
CA MET A 78 -9.87 18.93 12.79
C MET A 78 -8.71 18.78 13.77
N LEU A 79 -8.01 19.87 14.11
CA LEU A 79 -6.88 19.84 15.04
C LEU A 79 -7.33 19.45 16.46
N SER A 80 -8.45 19.99 16.93
CA SER A 80 -9.03 19.62 18.23
C SER A 80 -9.46 18.14 18.27
N GLY A 81 -10.03 17.64 17.18
CA GLY A 81 -10.37 16.22 17.05
C GLY A 81 -9.14 15.32 17.08
N LEU A 82 -8.03 15.75 16.47
CA LEU A 82 -6.77 15.03 16.48
C LEU A 82 -6.14 15.00 17.86
N GLU A 83 -6.07 16.13 18.56
CA GLU A 83 -5.60 16.21 19.94
C GLU A 83 -6.43 15.32 20.90
N SER A 84 -7.76 15.32 20.72
CA SER A 84 -8.67 14.45 21.46
C SER A 84 -8.39 12.97 21.18
N LEU A 85 -8.02 12.62 19.95
CA LEU A 85 -7.66 11.26 19.57
C LEU A 85 -6.37 10.81 20.26
N TYR A 86 -5.32 11.66 20.29
CA TYR A 86 -4.10 11.38 21.05
C TYR A 86 -4.40 11.15 22.52
N THR A 87 -5.23 12.01 23.12
CA THR A 87 -5.68 11.87 24.51
C THR A 87 -6.40 10.54 24.74
N TYR A 88 -7.29 10.14 23.83
CA TYR A 88 -8.01 8.86 23.92
C TYR A 88 -7.07 7.64 23.89
N PHE A 89 -6.00 7.70 23.09
CA PHE A 89 -4.98 6.66 23.03
C PHE A 89 -3.94 6.75 24.15
N GLY A 90 -4.02 7.77 25.02
CA GLY A 90 -3.05 7.99 26.09
C GLY A 90 -1.68 8.47 25.59
N GLU A 91 -1.65 9.10 24.42
CA GLU A 91 -0.44 9.65 23.81
C GLU A 91 -0.38 11.18 23.96
N VAL A 92 0.84 11.73 23.96
CA VAL A 92 1.06 13.18 23.97
C VAL A 92 0.92 13.71 22.55
N TYR A 93 0.09 14.73 22.36
CA TYR A 93 -0.05 15.41 21.08
C TYR A 93 1.19 16.27 20.78
N ASP A 94 1.81 16.03 19.63
CA ASP A 94 2.91 16.83 19.09
C ASP A 94 2.45 17.52 17.81
N PRO A 95 2.34 18.87 17.77
CA PRO A 95 1.94 19.60 16.58
C PRO A 95 2.89 19.44 15.38
N THR A 96 4.14 19.05 15.61
CA THR A 96 5.14 18.85 14.54
C THR A 96 5.05 17.48 13.87
N ASP A 97 4.35 16.54 14.50
CA ASP A 97 4.15 15.16 14.06
C ASP A 97 2.72 14.69 14.41
N ALA A 98 1.74 15.53 14.08
CA ALA A 98 0.34 15.37 14.43
C ALA A 98 -0.29 14.13 13.75
N GLU A 99 0.31 13.67 12.66
CA GLU A 99 -0.15 12.61 11.78
C GLU A 99 0.38 11.23 12.18
N ALA A 100 1.38 11.18 13.07
CA ALA A 100 2.03 9.92 13.46
C ALA A 100 1.05 8.90 14.00
N LEU A 101 0.09 9.33 14.83
CA LEU A 101 -0.94 8.44 15.34
C LEU A 101 -1.78 7.85 14.21
N LEU A 102 -2.27 8.68 13.29
CA LEU A 102 -3.08 8.23 12.14
C LEU A 102 -2.29 7.26 11.25
N THR A 103 -1.00 7.56 11.02
CA THR A 103 -0.09 6.71 10.27
C THR A 103 0.09 5.33 10.90
N ARG A 104 0.28 5.28 12.23
CA ARG A 104 0.40 4.01 12.97
C ARG A 104 -0.90 3.21 12.96
N VAL A 105 -2.04 3.85 13.16
CA VAL A 105 -3.35 3.19 13.11
C VAL A 105 -3.63 2.65 11.70
N ASN A 106 -3.27 3.40 10.65
CA ASN A 106 -3.38 2.94 9.27
C ASN A 106 -2.47 1.73 8.99
N ALA A 107 -1.21 1.78 9.42
CA ALA A 107 -0.27 0.67 9.29
C ALA A 107 -0.77 -0.60 10.00
N PHE A 108 -1.37 -0.45 11.18
CA PHE A 108 -2.05 -1.53 11.90
C PHE A 108 -3.21 -2.10 11.07
N ALA A 109 -4.11 -1.25 10.56
CA ALA A 109 -5.26 -1.67 9.78
C ALA A 109 -4.86 -2.46 8.53
N VAL A 110 -3.84 -1.99 7.80
CA VAL A 110 -3.28 -2.66 6.62
C VAL A 110 -2.72 -4.03 7.00
N SER A 111 -1.92 -4.09 8.07
CA SER A 111 -1.30 -5.32 8.55
C SER A 111 -2.34 -6.34 9.04
N PHE A 112 -3.36 -5.88 9.76
CA PHE A 112 -4.47 -6.71 10.22
C PHE A 112 -5.25 -7.31 9.04
N CYS A 113 -5.60 -6.49 8.05
CA CYS A 113 -6.28 -6.96 6.85
C CYS A 113 -5.46 -7.99 6.07
N LYS A 114 -4.14 -7.79 6.00
CA LYS A 114 -3.22 -8.76 5.39
C LYS A 114 -3.22 -10.08 6.16
N ALA A 115 -3.10 -10.03 7.48
CA ALA A 115 -3.12 -11.21 8.34
C ALA A 115 -4.43 -12.02 8.18
N CYS A 116 -5.59 -11.35 8.11
CA CYS A 116 -6.86 -12.03 7.84
C CYS A 116 -6.84 -12.81 6.52
N ARG A 117 -6.37 -12.19 5.43
CA ARG A 117 -6.29 -12.85 4.11
C ARG A 117 -5.27 -13.99 4.09
N ASP A 118 -4.14 -13.81 4.77
CA ASP A 118 -3.11 -14.84 4.85
C ASP A 118 -3.61 -16.05 5.64
N ASN A 119 -4.38 -15.84 6.72
CA ASN A 119 -5.05 -16.91 7.47
C ASN A 119 -6.09 -17.65 6.62
N GLU A 120 -6.95 -16.93 5.90
CA GLU A 120 -7.92 -17.54 4.98
C GLU A 120 -7.23 -18.40 3.90
N ARG A 121 -6.12 -17.90 3.35
CA ARG A 121 -5.30 -18.62 2.37
C ARG A 121 -4.66 -19.87 2.98
N ALA A 122 -4.12 -19.76 4.19
CA ALA A 122 -3.51 -20.87 4.90
C ALA A 122 -4.53 -21.98 5.19
N ASP A 123 -5.74 -21.61 5.63
CA ASP A 123 -6.84 -22.54 5.88
C ASP A 123 -7.28 -23.25 4.61
N HIS A 124 -7.42 -22.53 3.49
CA HIS A 124 -7.76 -23.11 2.20
C HIS A 124 -6.69 -24.12 1.74
N MET A 125 -5.40 -23.77 1.88
CA MET A 125 -4.30 -24.68 1.54
C MET A 125 -4.26 -25.91 2.46
N ARG A 126 -4.55 -25.75 3.75
CA ARG A 126 -4.62 -26.85 4.71
C ARG A 126 -5.75 -27.82 4.34
N LYS A 127 -6.95 -27.30 4.02
CA LYS A 127 -8.09 -28.11 3.55
C LYS A 127 -7.73 -28.89 2.29
N LYS A 128 -7.16 -28.22 1.28
CA LYS A 128 -6.73 -28.86 0.03
C LYS A 128 -5.68 -29.94 0.24
N GLN A 129 -4.73 -29.75 1.16
CA GLN A 129 -3.73 -30.78 1.49
C GLN A 129 -4.35 -32.00 2.17
N VAL A 130 -5.32 -31.80 3.08
CA VAL A 130 -6.05 -32.90 3.73
C VAL A 130 -6.85 -33.68 2.70
N GLU A 131 -7.58 -33.01 1.82
CA GLU A 131 -8.33 -33.63 0.72
C GLU A 131 -7.42 -34.39 -0.25
N ALA A 132 -6.28 -33.80 -0.63
CA ALA A 132 -5.31 -34.46 -1.51
C ALA A 132 -4.70 -35.71 -0.87
N LYS A 133 -4.38 -35.66 0.43
CA LYS A 133 -3.88 -36.83 1.19
C LYS A 133 -4.97 -37.91 1.30
N ALA A 134 -6.21 -37.54 1.58
CA ALA A 134 -7.33 -38.47 1.63
C ALA A 134 -7.59 -39.14 0.27
N ALA A 135 -7.56 -38.37 -0.82
CA ALA A 135 -7.71 -38.88 -2.18
C ALA A 135 -6.54 -39.80 -2.58
N ALA A 136 -5.30 -39.47 -2.19
CA ALA A 136 -4.14 -40.31 -2.42
C ALA A 136 -4.24 -41.65 -1.65
N ALA A 137 -4.66 -41.61 -0.38
CA ALA A 137 -4.88 -42.80 0.43
C ALA A 137 -5.97 -43.71 -0.16
N GLN A 138 -7.08 -43.15 -0.64
CA GLN A 138 -8.13 -43.92 -1.33
C GLN A 138 -7.64 -44.55 -2.64
N ARG A 139 -6.79 -43.87 -3.40
CA ARG A 139 -6.19 -44.43 -4.62
C ARG A 139 -5.21 -45.56 -4.31
N ALA A 140 -4.41 -45.42 -3.26
CA ALA A 140 -3.49 -46.47 -2.81
C ALA A 140 -4.24 -47.72 -2.32
N ALA A 141 -5.34 -47.55 -1.57
CA ALA A 141 -6.17 -48.66 -1.12
C ALA A 141 -6.83 -49.42 -2.28
N LYS A 142 -7.26 -48.74 -3.35
CA LYS A 142 -7.81 -49.37 -4.55
C LYS A 142 -6.76 -50.12 -5.39
N GLN A 143 -5.49 -49.69 -5.36
CA GLN A 143 -4.39 -50.37 -6.05
C GLN A 143 -3.82 -51.55 -5.25
N GLY A 144 -3.94 -51.53 -3.92
CA GLY A 144 -3.53 -52.63 -3.03
C GLY A 144 -4.40 -53.89 -3.09
N ALA A 145 -5.56 -53.84 -3.75
CA ALA A 145 -6.44 -55.01 -3.93
C ALA A 145 -6.10 -55.87 -5.17
N SER A 146 -5.15 -55.46 -6.01
CA SER A 146 -4.66 -56.27 -7.14
C SER A 146 -3.33 -56.94 -6.78
N ASN A 147 -3.35 -57.83 -5.79
CA ASN A 147 -2.24 -58.73 -5.51
C ASN A 147 -2.24 -59.90 -6.52
N VAL A 148 -2.05 -59.57 -7.80
CA VAL A 148 -1.71 -60.57 -8.83
C VAL A 148 -0.21 -60.47 -9.02
N ILE A 149 0.48 -61.50 -8.55
CA ILE A 149 1.93 -61.70 -8.74
C ILE A 149 2.23 -61.68 -10.24
N ALA A 150 2.59 -60.50 -10.75
CA ALA A 150 3.02 -60.34 -12.13
C ALA A 150 4.51 -60.71 -12.20
N LYS A 151 4.81 -61.82 -12.88
CA LYS A 151 6.17 -62.24 -13.24
C LYS A 151 6.95 -61.06 -13.85
N PRO A 152 8.26 -60.94 -13.56
CA PRO A 152 9.07 -59.82 -14.05
C PRO A 152 9.15 -59.86 -15.58
N LYS A 153 8.43 -58.95 -16.24
CA LYS A 153 8.52 -58.75 -17.69
C LYS A 153 9.67 -57.79 -17.96
N ARG A 154 10.68 -58.27 -18.69
CA ARG A 154 11.86 -57.52 -19.15
C ARG A 154 11.50 -56.08 -19.57
N PRO A 155 12.32 -55.06 -19.23
CA PRO A 155 12.03 -53.69 -19.61
C PRO A 155 12.13 -53.53 -21.12
N ALA A 156 11.00 -53.21 -21.76
CA ALA A 156 10.97 -52.76 -23.14
C ALA A 156 11.56 -51.34 -23.21
N ALA A 157 12.56 -51.16 -24.08
CA ALA A 157 13.36 -49.95 -24.28
C ALA A 157 12.59 -48.70 -24.78
N GLY A 158 11.25 -48.67 -24.69
CA GLY A 158 10.40 -47.58 -25.18
C GLY A 158 9.86 -46.62 -24.11
N ARG A 159 9.95 -46.94 -22.82
CA ARG A 159 9.34 -46.11 -21.75
C ARG A 159 10.16 -44.89 -21.32
N ALA A 160 11.47 -44.89 -21.55
CA ALA A 160 12.32 -43.75 -21.20
C ALA A 160 12.03 -42.51 -22.06
N MET A 161 11.76 -42.70 -23.36
CA MET A 161 11.49 -41.60 -24.30
C MET A 161 10.16 -40.88 -24.03
N GLY A 162 9.11 -41.60 -23.60
CA GLY A 162 7.80 -40.99 -23.32
C GLY A 162 7.80 -40.04 -22.11
N ASN A 163 8.62 -40.33 -21.09
CA ASN A 163 8.75 -39.45 -19.93
C ASN A 163 9.57 -38.20 -20.27
N ILE A 164 10.59 -38.33 -21.13
CA ILE A 164 11.40 -37.20 -21.59
C ILE A 164 10.58 -36.26 -22.50
N GLN A 165 9.80 -36.81 -23.44
CA GLN A 165 8.94 -35.99 -24.31
C GLN A 165 7.85 -35.23 -23.55
N ASN A 166 7.26 -35.82 -22.51
CA ASN A 166 6.26 -35.12 -21.68
C ASN A 166 6.86 -34.03 -20.80
N SER A 167 8.11 -34.19 -20.33
CA SER A 167 8.83 -33.16 -19.56
C SER A 167 9.27 -31.99 -20.46
N LEU A 168 9.70 -32.27 -21.70
CA LEU A 168 9.97 -31.22 -22.71
C LEU A 168 8.71 -30.43 -23.08
N ARG A 169 7.55 -31.10 -23.27
CA ARG A 169 6.29 -30.43 -23.63
C ARG A 169 5.71 -29.52 -22.53
N ARG A 170 6.10 -29.74 -21.27
CA ARG A 170 5.61 -28.98 -20.11
C ARG A 170 6.51 -27.79 -19.72
N GLY A 171 7.59 -27.54 -20.45
CA GLY A 171 8.51 -26.43 -20.15
C GLY A 171 9.33 -26.61 -18.88
N GLU A 172 9.35 -27.79 -18.27
CA GLU A 172 10.15 -28.10 -17.07
C GLU A 172 11.66 -27.97 -17.36
N PHE A 173 12.07 -28.26 -18.60
CA PHE A 173 13.44 -28.08 -19.06
C PHE A 173 13.85 -26.60 -19.15
N GLU A 174 12.96 -25.73 -19.63
CA GLU A 174 13.16 -24.27 -19.66
C GLU A 174 13.35 -23.73 -18.25
N MET A 175 12.48 -24.16 -17.32
CA MET A 175 12.51 -23.76 -15.92
C MET A 175 13.81 -24.23 -15.22
N MET A 176 14.27 -25.44 -15.52
CA MET A 176 15.53 -25.96 -14.98
C MET A 176 16.76 -25.21 -15.53
N LYS A 177 16.74 -24.88 -16.82
CA LYS A 177 17.80 -24.07 -17.46
C LYS A 177 17.85 -22.65 -16.88
N GLN A 178 16.69 -22.05 -16.60
CA GLN A 178 16.60 -20.73 -15.99
C GLN A 178 17.09 -20.74 -14.53
N LEU A 179 16.74 -21.77 -13.77
CA LEU A 179 17.25 -21.96 -12.41
C LEU A 179 18.78 -22.16 -12.38
N GLN A 180 19.32 -22.92 -13.33
CA GLN A 180 20.77 -23.13 -13.46
C GLN A 180 21.50 -21.84 -13.85
N SER A 181 20.90 -21.03 -14.72
CA SER A 181 21.41 -19.69 -15.09
C SER A 181 21.36 -18.69 -13.92
N GLN A 182 20.33 -18.73 -13.09
CA GLN A 182 20.26 -17.88 -11.90
C GLN A 182 21.32 -18.26 -10.87
N MET A 183 21.52 -19.56 -10.62
CA MET A 183 22.56 -20.03 -9.70
C MET A 183 23.96 -19.64 -10.19
N SER A 184 24.25 -19.78 -11.48
CA SER A 184 25.57 -19.42 -12.00
C SER A 184 25.82 -17.92 -11.93
N ALA A 185 24.81 -17.10 -12.22
CA ALA A 185 24.89 -15.64 -12.09
C ALA A 185 25.10 -15.20 -10.64
N GLU A 186 24.39 -15.80 -9.68
CA GLU A 186 24.54 -15.49 -8.26
C GLU A 186 25.94 -15.88 -7.73
N LEU A 187 26.45 -17.04 -8.16
CA LEU A 187 27.80 -17.48 -7.78
C LEU A 187 28.88 -16.53 -8.33
N GLN A 188 28.70 -16.08 -9.57
CA GLN A 188 29.62 -15.15 -10.23
C GLN A 188 29.58 -13.75 -9.59
N ALA A 189 28.38 -13.27 -9.22
CA ALA A 189 28.20 -12.02 -8.48
C ALA A 189 28.85 -12.08 -7.09
N LYS A 190 28.68 -13.20 -6.36
CA LYS A 190 29.36 -13.42 -5.07
C LYS A 190 30.89 -13.45 -5.20
N MET A 191 31.41 -14.04 -6.27
CA MET A 191 32.86 -14.04 -6.54
C MET A 191 33.39 -12.64 -6.90
N GLN A 192 32.64 -11.85 -7.66
CA GLN A 192 33.02 -10.48 -8.02
C GLN A 192 32.96 -9.53 -6.81
N ALA A 193 31.93 -9.64 -5.97
CA ALA A 193 31.82 -8.89 -4.72
C ALA A 193 32.99 -9.20 -3.76
N ARG A 194 33.42 -10.47 -3.69
CA ARG A 194 34.62 -10.86 -2.93
C ARG A 194 35.91 -10.25 -3.49
N ARG A 195 36.04 -10.11 -4.82
CA ARG A 195 37.22 -9.49 -5.45
C ARG A 195 37.27 -7.99 -5.23
N GLN A 196 36.13 -7.29 -5.23
CA GLN A 196 36.08 -5.85 -4.96
C GLN A 196 36.28 -5.51 -3.48
N GLY A 197 35.82 -6.37 -2.56
CA GLY A 197 36.05 -6.20 -1.12
C GLY A 197 37.50 -6.40 -0.67
N ILE A 198 38.37 -6.99 -1.50
CA ILE A 198 39.79 -7.22 -1.18
C ILE A 198 40.70 -6.08 -1.68
N PHE A 199 40.25 -5.26 -2.65
CA PHE A 199 41.05 -4.16 -3.22
C PHE A 199 40.66 -2.75 -2.72
N GLY A 200 39.60 -2.62 -1.90
CA GLY A 200 39.14 -1.33 -1.35
C GLY A 200 39.56 -1.04 0.08
N ALA A 201 40.44 -1.86 0.68
CA ALA A 201 40.95 -1.68 2.03
C ALA A 201 42.49 -1.53 2.01
N GLN A 202 42.96 -0.42 1.47
CA GLN A 202 44.25 0.19 1.78
C GLN A 202 44.09 1.70 1.82
#